data_AF-A0A1L5KRU5-F1
#
_entry.id   AF-A0A1L5KRU5-F1
#
_cell.length_a   1.000
_cell.length_b   1.000
_cell.length_c   1.000
_cell.angle_alpha   90.00
_cell.angle_beta   90.00
_cell.angle_gamma   90.00
#
_symmetry.space_group_name_H-M   'P 1'
#
loop_
_entity.id
_entity.type
_entity.pdbx_description
1 polymer ?
#
loop_
_entity_poly.entity_id
_entity_poly.type
_entity_poly.pdbx_seq_one_letter_code
_entity_poly.pdbx_strand_id
1 'polypeptide(L)'
;MILSESFSDPTRAPGVELTEDPMPNIHALEGTTTSGLMLSPGIGGGTANIEHQALTGLSLALFDNSMQSPYQELVPHQKTPYTFNQIWNDAYGKNGSVAFHPYFKNMYLRRFPYNV
;
A
#
# COMPACT_ATOMS: atom_id res chain seq x y z
N MET A 1 6.01 5.78 -3.60
CA MET A 1 5.25 4.51 -3.52
C MET A 1 4.10 4.58 -4.51
N ILE A 2 3.87 3.52 -5.28
CA ILE A 2 2.69 3.37 -6.14
C ILE A 2 1.91 2.16 -5.63
N LEU A 3 0.65 2.37 -5.26
CA LEU A 3 -0.28 1.29 -4.96
C LEU A 3 -1.21 1.16 -6.17
N SER A 4 -0.99 0.12 -6.98
CA SER A 4 -1.87 -0.19 -8.10
C SER A 4 -3.03 -1.05 -7.60
N GLU A 5 -4.22 -0.45 -7.53
CA GLU A 5 -5.41 -1.09 -6.95
C GLU A 5 -5.72 -2.43 -7.60
N SER A 6 -5.94 -3.46 -6.77
CA SER A 6 -6.29 -4.83 -7.17
C SER A 6 -5.37 -5.46 -8.24
N PHE A 7 -4.16 -4.92 -8.42
CA PHE A 7 -3.22 -5.40 -9.43
C PHE A 7 -2.62 -6.75 -9.02
N SER A 8 -2.85 -7.75 -9.86
CA SER A 8 -2.16 -9.03 -9.84
C SER A 8 -2.06 -9.54 -11.27
N ASP A 9 -0.98 -10.23 -11.58
CA ASP A 9 -0.78 -10.89 -12.86
C ASP A 9 -1.80 -12.04 -13.04
N PRO A 10 -2.72 -11.92 -14.01
CA PRO A 10 -3.75 -12.91 -14.23
C PRO A 10 -3.21 -14.20 -14.86
N THR A 11 -2.00 -14.22 -15.42
CA THR A 11 -1.38 -15.45 -15.96
C THR A 11 -1.08 -16.46 -14.86
N ARG A 12 -1.04 -16.03 -13.60
CA ARG A 12 -0.87 -16.87 -12.41
C ARG A 12 -2.19 -17.33 -11.78
N ALA A 13 -3.33 -16.91 -12.30
CA ALA A 13 -4.62 -17.31 -11.77
C ALA A 13 -4.98 -18.74 -12.24
N PRO A 14 -5.23 -19.70 -11.33
CA PRO A 14 -5.56 -21.06 -11.72
C PRO A 14 -6.82 -21.14 -12.59
N GLY A 15 -6.72 -21.87 -13.71
CA GLY A 15 -7.85 -22.07 -14.63
C GLY A 15 -8.15 -20.88 -15.56
N VAL A 16 -7.30 -19.86 -15.58
CA VAL A 16 -7.42 -18.74 -16.52
C VAL A 16 -6.57 -19.01 -17.76
N GLU A 17 -7.18 -18.95 -18.94
CA GLU A 17 -6.51 -19.00 -20.23
C GLU A 17 -6.61 -17.63 -20.92
N LEU A 18 -5.50 -17.15 -21.47
CA LEU A 18 -5.39 -15.85 -22.11
C LEU A 18 -4.81 -16.03 -23.52
N THR A 19 -5.32 -15.25 -24.47
CA THR A 19 -4.88 -15.32 -25.88
C THR A 19 -3.57 -14.61 -26.13
N GLU A 20 -3.20 -13.68 -25.25
CA GLU A 20 -1.96 -12.89 -25.30
C GLU A 20 -1.51 -12.52 -23.88
N ASP A 21 -0.28 -12.03 -23.75
CA ASP A 21 0.21 -11.47 -22.49
C ASP A 21 -0.55 -10.17 -22.17
N PRO A 22 -1.29 -10.10 -21.04
CA PRO A 22 -2.10 -8.92 -20.71
C PRO A 22 -1.27 -7.78 -20.08
N MET A 23 0.00 -8.01 -19.73
CA MET A 23 0.85 -7.03 -19.06
C MET A 23 2.32 -7.07 -19.53
N PRO A 24 2.58 -7.05 -20.86
CA PRO A 24 3.91 -7.30 -21.43
C PRO A 24 4.95 -6.28 -20.98
N ASN A 25 4.54 -5.02 -20.78
CA ASN A 25 5.45 -3.98 -20.29
C ASN A 25 5.85 -4.19 -18.83
N ILE A 26 4.96 -4.72 -17.99
CA ILE A 26 5.28 -5.01 -16.59
C ILE A 26 6.18 -6.24 -16.51
N HIS A 27 5.87 -7.32 -17.23
CA HIS A 27 6.75 -8.50 -17.30
C HIS A 27 8.16 -8.14 -17.81
N ALA A 28 8.24 -7.28 -18.84
CA ALA A 28 9.53 -6.78 -19.32
C ALA A 28 10.26 -5.96 -18.24
N LEU A 29 9.56 -5.07 -17.52
CA LEU A 29 10.15 -4.26 -16.46
C LEU A 29 10.64 -5.12 -15.30
N GLU A 30 9.89 -6.16 -14.90
CA GLU A 30 10.26 -7.10 -13.83
C GLU A 30 11.65 -7.74 -14.07
N GLY A 31 12.02 -8.01 -15.32
CA GLY A 31 13.34 -8.55 -15.68
C GLY A 31 14.50 -7.55 -15.62
N THR A 32 14.22 -6.25 -15.46
CA THR A 32 15.24 -5.17 -15.51
C THR A 32 15.53 -4.51 -14.17
N THR A 33 14.75 -4.80 -13.13
CA THR A 33 14.90 -4.21 -11.80
C THR A 33 14.54 -5.22 -10.71
N THR A 34 14.70 -4.86 -9.44
CA THR A 34 14.23 -5.71 -8.33
C THR A 34 12.72 -5.87 -8.41
N SER A 35 12.28 -7.11 -8.53
CA SER A 35 10.88 -7.49 -8.73
C SER A 35 10.58 -8.80 -8.02
N GLY A 36 9.29 -9.12 -7.88
CA GLY A 36 8.85 -10.34 -7.24
C GLY A 36 7.38 -10.28 -6.84
N LEU A 37 6.99 -11.20 -5.96
CA LEU A 37 5.63 -11.30 -5.45
C LEU A 37 5.50 -10.65 -4.07
N MET A 38 4.37 -9.98 -3.86
CA MET A 38 3.98 -9.48 -2.55
C MET A 38 2.87 -10.36 -1.98
N LEU A 39 3.01 -10.78 -0.72
CA LEU A 39 1.93 -11.47 0.00
C LEU A 39 0.88 -10.44 0.44
N SER A 40 -0.34 -10.56 -0.09
CA SER A 40 -1.47 -9.73 0.34
C SER A 40 -2.11 -10.29 1.63
N PRO A 41 -2.46 -9.43 2.62
CA PRO A 41 -3.15 -9.87 3.82
C PRO A 41 -4.65 -10.18 3.59
N GLY A 42 -5.18 -9.90 2.39
CA GLY A 42 -6.59 -10.12 2.06
C GLY A 42 -6.86 -10.21 0.57
N ILE A 43 -8.08 -10.62 0.21
CA ILE A 43 -8.57 -10.75 -1.17
C ILE A 43 -9.79 -9.84 -1.34
N GLY A 44 -9.85 -9.06 -2.43
CA GLY A 44 -11.00 -8.22 -2.77
C GLY A 44 -11.17 -6.96 -1.92
N GLY A 45 -10.20 -6.60 -1.08
CA GLY A 45 -10.23 -5.40 -0.26
C GLY A 45 -9.00 -5.26 0.63
N GLY A 46 -9.00 -4.28 1.53
CA GLY A 46 -7.90 -4.05 2.48
C GLY A 46 -6.77 -3.16 1.93
N THR A 47 -7.03 -2.35 0.90
CA THR A 47 -6.06 -1.42 0.29
C THR A 47 -5.31 -0.59 1.34
N ALA A 48 -6.03 -0.04 2.32
CA ALA A 48 -5.45 0.75 3.41
C ALA A 48 -4.51 -0.05 4.33
N ASN A 49 -4.71 -1.36 4.47
CA ASN A 49 -3.87 -2.22 5.29
C ASN A 49 -2.53 -2.49 4.59
N ILE A 50 -2.53 -2.68 3.27
CA ILE A 50 -1.31 -2.77 2.46
C ILE A 50 -0.56 -1.44 2.51
N GLU A 51 -1.28 -0.33 2.35
CA GLU A 51 -0.72 1.02 2.45
C GLU A 51 -0.05 1.26 3.82
N HIS A 52 -0.73 0.91 4.92
CA HIS A 52 -0.17 1.01 6.27
C HIS A 52 1.12 0.20 6.43
N GLN A 53 1.12 -1.07 6.00
CA GLN A 53 2.31 -1.92 6.07
C GLN A 53 3.47 -1.33 5.25
N ALA A 54 3.19 -0.83 4.05
CA ALA A 54 4.20 -0.25 3.17
C ALA A 54 4.78 1.07 3.73
N LEU A 55 3.95 1.92 4.33
CA LEU A 55 4.39 3.19 4.91
C LEU A 55 5.15 3.02 6.22
N THR A 56 4.71 2.11 7.09
CA THR A 56 5.24 1.96 8.46
C THR A 56 6.30 0.88 8.59
N GLY A 57 6.32 -0.11 7.68
CA GLY A 57 7.09 -1.34 7.81
C GLY A 57 6.48 -2.35 8.81
N LEU A 58 5.35 -2.05 9.44
CA LEU A 58 4.72 -2.92 10.44
C LEU A 58 3.76 -3.90 9.76
N SER A 59 4.14 -5.18 9.72
CA SER A 59 3.29 -6.25 9.19
C SER A 59 1.99 -6.39 10.01
N LEU A 60 0.88 -6.64 9.33
CA LEU A 60 -0.39 -6.95 10.00
C LEU A 60 -0.30 -8.21 10.89
N ALA A 61 0.59 -9.14 10.57
CA ALA A 61 0.81 -10.35 11.36
C ALA A 61 1.33 -10.08 12.78
N LEU A 62 1.76 -8.85 13.07
CA LEU A 62 2.22 -8.43 14.40
C LEU A 62 1.09 -7.88 15.28
N PHE A 63 -0.09 -7.62 14.72
CA PHE A 63 -1.23 -7.12 15.48
C PHE A 63 -2.14 -8.28 15.92
N ASP A 64 -2.96 -8.01 16.93
CA ASP A 64 -4.03 -8.91 17.32
C ASP A 64 -5.01 -9.12 16.16
N ASN A 65 -5.58 -10.33 16.03
CA ASN A 65 -6.51 -10.67 14.95
C ASN A 65 -7.77 -9.79 14.92
N SER A 66 -8.11 -9.12 16.03
CA SER A 66 -9.20 -8.15 16.08
C SER A 66 -8.90 -6.85 15.33
N MET A 67 -7.64 -6.52 15.07
CA MET A 67 -7.22 -5.33 14.32
C MET A 67 -7.60 -5.43 12.84
N GLN A 68 -8.73 -4.84 12.44
CA GLN A 68 -9.21 -4.92 11.05
C GLN A 68 -8.62 -3.81 10.17
N SER A 69 -8.42 -2.61 10.72
CA SER A 69 -7.94 -1.44 10.00
C SER A 69 -7.04 -0.57 10.88
N PRO A 70 -5.70 -0.67 10.76
CA PRO A 70 -4.78 0.13 11.57
C PRO A 70 -4.99 1.65 11.44
N TYR A 71 -5.38 2.13 10.25
CA TYR A 71 -5.70 3.55 10.06
C TYR A 71 -6.92 4.03 10.83
N GLN A 72 -7.83 3.13 11.20
CA GLN A 72 -9.02 3.47 11.99
C GLN A 72 -8.83 3.18 13.48
N GLU A 73 -8.19 2.08 13.80
CA GLU A 73 -8.15 1.51 15.14
C GLU A 73 -6.85 1.81 15.90
N LEU A 74 -5.75 2.11 15.19
CA LEU A 74 -4.44 2.32 15.80
C LEU A 74 -3.91 3.75 15.59
N VAL A 75 -3.74 4.17 14.34
CA VAL A 75 -3.07 5.42 13.98
C VAL A 75 -3.66 6.66 14.67
N PRO A 76 -5.00 6.83 14.78
CA PRO A 76 -5.58 7.98 15.50
C PRO A 76 -5.23 8.05 16.99
N HIS A 77 -4.79 6.93 17.59
CA HIS A 77 -4.45 6.81 19.00
C HIS A 77 -2.94 6.82 19.26
N GLN A 78 -2.10 6.85 18.23
CA GLN A 78 -0.65 6.94 18.37
C GLN A 78 -0.23 8.39 18.63
N LYS A 79 0.62 8.61 19.65
CA LYS A 79 1.21 9.93 19.92
C LYS A 79 2.10 10.42 18.79
N THR A 80 2.81 9.49 18.16
CA THR A 80 3.78 9.77 17.08
C THR A 80 3.77 8.59 16.11
N PRO A 81 2.80 8.52 15.19
CA PRO A 81 2.80 7.50 14.15
C PRO A 81 3.99 7.74 13.22
N TYR A 82 4.84 6.73 13.02
CA TYR A 82 5.97 6.82 12.09
C TYR A 82 5.59 6.26 10.72
N THR A 83 5.97 6.97 9.67
CA THR A 83 5.90 6.49 8.28
C THR A 83 7.14 6.95 7.52
N PHE A 84 7.64 6.15 6.58
CA PHE A 84 8.90 6.46 5.89
C PHE A 84 8.87 7.80 5.15
N ASN A 85 7.69 8.27 4.71
CA ASN A 85 7.56 9.55 4.00
C ASN A 85 7.90 10.76 4.89
N GLN A 86 7.85 10.61 6.22
CA GLN A 86 8.28 11.66 7.16
C GLN A 86 9.76 11.99 7.02
N ILE A 87 10.61 11.04 6.58
CA ILE A 87 12.02 11.30 6.26
C ILE A 87 12.17 12.42 5.23
N TRP A 88 11.28 12.46 4.23
CA TRP A 88 11.26 13.52 3.23
C TRP A 88 10.70 14.83 3.80
N ASN A 89 9.72 14.76 4.70
CA ASN A 89 9.21 15.97 5.36
C ASN A 89 10.30 16.63 6.24
N ASP A 90 11.12 15.83 6.91
CA ASP A 90 12.25 16.32 7.70
C ASP A 90 13.33 16.95 6.81
N ALA A 91 13.66 16.31 5.68
CA ALA A 91 14.70 16.78 4.77
C ALA A 91 14.27 17.99 3.90
N TYR A 92 13.00 18.06 3.52
CA TYR A 92 12.51 19.00 2.49
C TYR A 92 11.33 19.88 2.97
N GLY A 93 11.01 19.82 4.27
CA GLY A 93 9.92 20.58 4.90
C GLY A 93 8.53 19.96 4.68
N LYS A 94 7.48 20.65 5.14
CA LYS A 94 6.08 20.17 5.18
C LYS A 94 5.48 19.63 3.86
N ASN A 95 6.11 19.93 2.71
CA ASN A 95 5.67 19.48 1.39
C ASN A 95 6.65 18.46 0.78
N GLY A 96 7.56 17.89 1.58
CA GLY A 96 8.56 16.92 1.14
C GLY A 96 7.93 15.60 0.68
N SER A 97 6.73 15.30 1.16
CA SER A 97 5.90 14.19 0.67
C SER A 97 4.51 14.67 0.24
N VAL A 98 3.98 14.05 -0.81
CA VAL A 98 2.65 14.33 -1.37
C VAL A 98 1.95 13.01 -1.68
N ALA A 99 0.67 12.93 -1.35
CA ALA A 99 -0.17 11.78 -1.67
C ALA A 99 -1.24 12.15 -2.71
N PHE A 100 -1.42 11.28 -3.69
CA PHE A 100 -2.47 11.38 -4.70
C PHE A 100 -3.40 10.17 -4.56
N HIS A 101 -4.71 10.43 -4.47
CA HIS A 101 -5.73 9.40 -4.45
C HIS A 101 -6.97 9.93 -5.18
N PRO A 102 -7.47 9.27 -6.25
CA PRO A 102 -8.57 9.77 -7.08
C PRO A 102 -9.96 9.52 -6.44
N TYR A 103 -10.06 9.64 -5.11
CA TYR A 103 -11.31 9.51 -4.35
C TYR A 103 -11.25 10.34 -3.06
N PHE A 104 -12.37 10.46 -2.34
CA PHE A 104 -12.46 11.28 -1.14
C PHE A 104 -11.41 10.92 -0.08
N LYS A 105 -10.65 11.93 0.37
CA LYS A 105 -9.59 11.83 1.39
C LYS A 105 -10.01 11.23 2.74
N ASN A 106 -11.31 11.20 3.02
CA ASN A 106 -11.86 10.67 4.27
C ASN A 106 -12.01 9.14 4.26
N MET A 107 -11.99 8.52 3.08
CA MET A 107 -12.02 7.06 2.96
C MET A 107 -10.77 6.48 3.64
N TYR A 108 -10.98 5.55 4.58
CA TYR A 108 -9.95 4.93 5.42
C TYR A 108 -9.16 5.89 6.33
N LEU A 109 -9.69 7.07 6.67
CA LEU A 109 -9.01 8.04 7.55
C LEU A 109 -7.57 8.39 7.10
N ARG A 110 -7.31 8.36 5.78
CA ARG A 110 -5.99 8.67 5.19
C ARG A 110 -5.48 10.08 5.51
N ARG A 111 -6.30 10.96 6.08
CA ARG A 111 -5.85 12.28 6.54
C ARG A 111 -4.73 12.21 7.59
N PHE A 112 -4.75 11.24 8.51
CA PHE A 112 -3.79 11.19 9.61
C PHE A 112 -2.35 10.83 9.21
N PRO A 113 -2.08 9.83 8.35
CA PRO A 113 -0.70 9.51 7.92
C PRO A 113 -0.04 10.59 7.05
N TYR A 114 -0.80 11.52 6.46
CA TYR A 114 -0.29 12.54 5.53
C TYR A 114 -0.37 13.98 6.05
N ASN A 115 -0.80 14.22 7.30
CA ASN A 115 -0.84 15.57 7.91
C ASN A 115 0.08 15.71 9.15
N VAL A 116 1.16 14.93 9.18
CA VAL A 116 2.27 15.08 10.13
C VAL A 116 3.42 15.84 9.46
#